data_AF-A0A2E9AE89-F1
#
_entry.id   AF-A0A2E9AE89-F1
#
_cell.length_a   1.000
_cell.length_b   1.000
_cell.length_c   1.000
_cell.angle_alpha   90.00
_cell.angle_beta   90.00
_cell.angle_gamma   90.00
#
_symmetry.space_group_name_H-M   'P 1'
#
loop_
_entity.id
_entity.type
_entity.pdbx_description
1 polymer ?
#
loop_
_entity_poly.entity_id
_entity_poly.type
_entity_poly.pdbx_seq_one_letter_code
_entity_poly.pdbx_strand_id
1 'polypeptide(L)'
;MRKLIVLSLLLTALLLGCSSGDEAASAPTAASTASPTTPPEKTFRNTAEVIKALDKHNLINCQEREVDRKRFFSNDTVSCILDTGLDTGDEIRLDNVVLFVISTYDDIKQMDLFKEKCKKDVYDNECNSYLEYTFFHSNVMINYLKKGGKLTEFHPASKDTIDSILEDLLD
;
A
#
# COMPACT_ATOMS: atom_id res chain seq x y z
N MET A 1 -60.13 -10.53 21.39
CA MET A 1 -59.90 -11.85 20.77
C MET A 1 -58.48 -12.26 21.14
N ARG A 2 -58.31 -13.27 22.01
CA ARG A 2 -57.96 -14.67 21.61
C ARG A 2 -56.60 -14.69 20.89
N LYS A 3 -55.56 -15.44 21.25
CA LYS A 3 -55.32 -16.64 22.07
C LYS A 3 -53.77 -16.79 22.09
N LEU A 4 -53.09 -17.06 23.22
CA LEU A 4 -52.65 -18.40 23.67
C LEU A 4 -51.65 -19.02 22.65
N ILE A 5 -50.40 -19.42 22.94
CA ILE A 5 -49.85 -20.51 23.81
C ILE A 5 -48.30 -20.46 23.52
N VAL A 6 -47.31 -20.27 24.41
CA VAL A 6 -46.80 -21.04 25.57
C VAL A 6 -46.71 -22.55 25.38
N LEU A 7 -45.60 -23.07 24.87
CA LEU A 7 -45.15 -24.46 25.09
C LEU A 7 -43.69 -24.54 24.62
N SER A 8 -42.73 -25.21 25.24
CA SER A 8 -42.59 -25.92 26.50
C SER A 8 -41.10 -26.32 26.47
N LEU A 9 -40.28 -25.88 27.41
CA LEU A 9 -39.95 -26.67 28.59
C LEU A 9 -39.55 -28.12 28.26
N LEU A 10 -38.25 -28.34 28.47
CA LEU A 10 -37.68 -29.31 29.42
C LEU A 10 -37.54 -30.79 29.02
N LEU A 11 -36.39 -31.30 29.48
CA LEU A 11 -36.04 -32.69 29.80
C LEU A 11 -35.70 -33.59 28.62
N THR A 12 -34.44 -33.96 28.49
CA THR A 12 -33.83 -35.03 29.32
C THR A 12 -32.34 -34.73 29.48
N ALA A 13 -31.78 -34.44 30.66
CA ALA A 13 -31.71 -35.18 31.92
C ALA A 13 -31.02 -36.56 31.80
N LEU A 14 -30.00 -36.70 32.65
CA LEU A 14 -29.24 -37.88 33.08
C LEU A 14 -28.01 -38.25 32.23
N LEU A 15 -26.79 -37.97 32.70
CA LEU A 15 -26.08 -38.56 33.86
C LEU A 15 -25.83 -40.05 33.71
N LEU A 16 -24.63 -40.37 33.21
CA LEU A 16 -23.82 -41.57 33.45
C LEU A 16 -22.37 -41.10 33.20
N GLY A 17 -21.43 -41.09 34.12
CA GLY A 17 -21.42 -41.54 35.50
C GLY A 17 -20.09 -41.11 36.14
N CYS A 18 -20.09 -41.06 37.47
CA CYS A 18 -18.92 -40.95 38.32
C CYS A 18 -17.87 -42.03 38.01
N SER A 19 -16.58 -41.76 38.23
CA SER A 19 -15.83 -42.35 39.35
C SER A 19 -14.31 -42.09 39.22
N SER A 20 -13.79 -41.38 40.23
CA SER A 20 -12.50 -41.59 40.95
C SER A 20 -11.19 -41.88 40.19
N GLY A 21 -10.15 -41.09 40.53
CA GLY A 21 -8.77 -41.58 40.60
C GLY A 21 -7.71 -40.58 40.16
N ASP A 22 -7.08 -39.94 41.14
CA ASP A 22 -5.77 -39.27 41.02
C ASP A 22 -4.71 -40.18 40.39
N GLU A 23 -3.99 -39.71 39.37
CA GLU A 23 -2.52 -39.78 39.35
C GLU A 23 -1.96 -38.93 38.21
N ALA A 24 -1.00 -38.08 38.59
CA ALA A 24 -0.23 -37.22 37.71
C ALA A 24 0.75 -38.04 36.86
N ALA A 25 0.85 -37.76 35.57
CA ALA A 25 2.13 -37.67 34.86
C ALA A 25 1.95 -37.24 33.39
N SER A 26 2.81 -36.30 32.98
CA SER A 26 3.22 -35.96 31.62
C SER A 26 2.28 -35.09 30.78
N ALA A 27 2.51 -33.78 30.93
CA ALA A 27 2.18 -32.78 29.92
C ALA A 27 2.98 -33.01 28.63
N PRO A 28 2.39 -32.82 27.43
CA PRO A 28 3.12 -32.28 26.30
C PRO A 28 2.94 -30.76 26.34
N THR A 29 4.03 -30.05 26.67
CA THR A 29 4.15 -28.62 26.40
C THR A 29 4.00 -28.42 24.90
N ALA A 30 2.81 -28.01 24.48
CA ALA A 30 2.62 -27.45 23.15
C ALA A 30 3.38 -26.13 23.12
N ALA A 31 4.63 -26.19 22.64
CA ALA A 31 5.37 -25.02 22.25
C ALA A 31 4.52 -24.29 21.21
N SER A 32 3.91 -23.19 21.64
CA SER A 32 3.32 -22.21 20.73
C SER A 32 4.48 -21.62 19.96
N THR A 33 4.75 -22.20 18.79
CA THR A 33 5.63 -21.60 17.80
C THR A 33 4.92 -20.33 17.35
N ALA A 34 5.22 -19.22 18.02
CA ALA A 34 4.84 -17.90 17.56
C ALA A 34 5.42 -17.74 16.14
N SER A 35 4.53 -17.67 15.14
CA SER A 35 4.94 -17.22 13.82
C SER A 35 5.69 -15.90 13.95
N PRO A 36 6.78 -15.68 13.20
CA PRO A 36 7.41 -14.38 13.14
C PRO A 36 6.35 -13.36 12.74
N THR A 37 5.97 -12.50 13.68
CA THR A 37 5.04 -11.40 13.41
C THR A 37 5.86 -10.38 12.65
N THR A 38 5.74 -10.37 11.32
CA THR A 38 6.22 -9.26 10.50
C THR A 38 5.68 -7.98 11.14
N PRO A 39 6.53 -6.96 11.39
CA PRO A 39 6.06 -5.68 11.89
C PRO A 39 4.88 -5.21 11.03
N PRO A 40 3.84 -4.60 11.62
CA PRO A 40 2.74 -4.07 10.83
C PRO A 40 3.30 -3.06 9.80
N GLU A 41 2.94 -3.23 8.53
CA GLU A 41 3.35 -2.31 7.46
C GLU A 41 2.90 -0.89 7.80
N LYS A 42 3.81 0.08 7.67
CA LYS A 42 3.57 1.48 8.03
C LYS A 42 2.50 2.06 7.11
N THR A 43 1.38 2.49 7.69
CA THR A 43 0.33 3.18 6.94
C THR A 43 0.54 4.68 7.02
N PHE A 44 0.60 5.34 5.86
CA PHE A 44 0.82 6.79 5.74
C PHE A 44 -0.52 7.53 5.70
N ARG A 45 -0.65 8.65 6.43
CA ARG A 45 -1.91 9.40 6.49
C ARG A 45 -2.15 10.32 5.30
N ASN A 46 -1.09 10.78 4.64
CA ASN A 46 -1.14 11.69 3.50
C ASN A 46 0.22 11.72 2.78
N THR A 47 0.27 12.40 1.65
CA THR A 47 1.49 12.51 0.83
C THR A 47 2.62 13.27 1.54
N ALA A 48 2.33 14.18 2.46
CA ALA A 48 3.36 14.92 3.21
C ALA A 48 4.16 14.00 4.16
N GLU A 49 3.53 13.00 4.76
CA GLU A 49 4.24 11.98 5.55
C GLU A 49 5.15 11.12 4.68
N VAL A 50 4.73 10.79 3.46
CA VAL A 50 5.54 10.05 2.49
C VAL A 50 6.73 10.89 2.04
N ILE A 51 6.52 12.16 1.66
CA ILE A 51 7.61 13.08 1.28
C ILE A 51 8.64 13.20 2.41
N LYS A 52 8.18 13.28 3.66
CA LYS A 52 9.07 13.33 4.82
C LYS A 52 9.88 12.04 5.00
N ALA A 53 9.29 10.87 4.73
CA ALA A 53 10.03 9.61 4.76
C ALA A 53 11.09 9.53 3.64
N LEU A 54 10.83 10.20 2.52
CA LEU A 54 11.73 10.27 1.36
C LEU A 54 12.66 11.49 1.37
N ASP A 55 12.98 12.05 2.55
CA ASP A 55 13.78 13.28 2.66
C ASP A 55 15.19 13.16 2.06
N LYS A 56 15.75 11.94 2.03
CA LYS A 56 17.04 11.62 1.41
C LYS A 56 17.03 11.69 -0.13
N HIS A 57 15.85 11.72 -0.75
CA HIS A 57 15.69 11.67 -2.20
C HIS A 57 15.57 13.05 -2.88
N ASN A 58 15.80 14.16 -2.15
CA ASN A 58 15.80 15.53 -2.68
C ASN A 58 14.56 15.87 -3.53
N LEU A 59 13.38 15.51 -3.03
CA LEU A 59 12.12 15.86 -3.69
C LEU A 59 11.83 17.36 -3.53
N ILE A 60 11.71 18.06 -4.65
CA ILE A 60 11.45 19.51 -4.72
C ILE A 60 10.20 19.81 -5.54
N ASN A 61 9.69 21.04 -5.43
CA ASN A 61 8.58 21.55 -6.22
C ASN A 61 7.32 20.66 -6.24
N CYS A 62 7.03 19.99 -5.11
CA CYS A 62 5.85 19.16 -4.95
C CYS A 62 4.56 19.97 -5.06
N GLN A 63 3.66 19.57 -5.95
CA GLN A 63 2.37 20.22 -6.17
C GLN A 63 1.23 19.21 -6.16
N GLU A 64 0.08 19.61 -5.61
CA GLU A 64 -1.14 18.81 -5.66
C GLU A 64 -1.59 18.56 -7.10
N ARG A 65 -2.09 17.36 -7.37
CA ARG A 65 -2.49 16.92 -8.70
C ARG A 65 -3.87 16.31 -8.68
N GLU A 66 -4.91 17.16 -8.65
CA GLU A 66 -6.30 16.70 -8.57
C GLU A 66 -6.71 15.78 -9.74
N VAL A 67 -6.19 16.04 -10.95
CA VAL A 67 -6.45 15.19 -12.12
C VAL A 67 -5.92 13.78 -11.91
N ASP A 68 -4.69 13.66 -11.40
CA ASP A 68 -4.06 12.38 -11.12
C ASP A 68 -4.73 11.68 -9.93
N ARG A 69 -5.11 12.43 -8.89
CA ARG A 69 -5.90 11.90 -7.76
C ARG A 69 -7.16 11.17 -8.22
N LYS A 70 -7.94 11.81 -9.11
CA LYS A 70 -9.17 11.23 -9.68
C LYS A 70 -8.86 10.02 -10.57
N ARG A 71 -7.79 10.10 -11.37
CA ARG A 71 -7.36 9.00 -12.26
C ARG A 71 -6.93 7.76 -11.46
N PHE A 72 -6.24 7.95 -10.35
CA PHE A 72 -5.66 6.88 -9.52
C PHE A 72 -6.57 6.39 -8.39
N PHE A 73 -7.76 6.98 -8.25
CA PHE A 73 -8.70 6.70 -7.16
C PHE A 73 -8.08 6.87 -5.76
N SER A 74 -7.13 7.79 -5.61
CA SER A 74 -6.42 8.05 -4.34
C SER A 74 -7.11 9.12 -3.50
N ASN A 75 -6.75 9.18 -2.22
CA ASN A 75 -7.21 10.20 -1.28
C ASN A 75 -6.42 11.50 -1.45
N ASP A 76 -5.13 11.37 -1.68
CA ASP A 76 -4.21 12.47 -1.88
C ASP A 76 -3.17 12.12 -2.96
N THR A 77 -2.79 13.11 -3.77
CA THR A 77 -1.79 12.95 -4.82
C THR A 77 -1.01 14.23 -5.06
N VAL A 78 0.31 14.10 -5.03
CA VAL A 78 1.27 15.16 -5.35
C VAL A 78 2.23 14.71 -6.44
N SER A 79 2.69 15.64 -7.27
CA SER A 79 3.80 15.44 -8.19
C SER A 79 4.98 16.30 -7.76
N CYS A 80 6.11 15.66 -7.52
CA CYS A 80 7.38 16.27 -7.16
C CYS A 80 8.39 16.11 -8.31
N ILE A 81 9.40 16.97 -8.30
CA ILE A 81 10.62 16.80 -9.11
C ILE A 81 11.69 16.22 -8.21
N LEU A 82 12.39 15.19 -8.67
CA LEU A 82 13.62 14.74 -8.00
C LEU A 82 14.79 15.57 -8.53
N ASP A 83 15.45 16.28 -7.63
CA ASP A 83 16.66 17.04 -7.95
C ASP A 83 17.84 16.07 -8.14
N THR A 84 18.32 15.97 -9.38
CA THR A 84 19.44 15.10 -9.75
C THR A 84 20.80 15.80 -9.61
N GLY A 85 20.83 17.07 -9.21
CA GLY A 85 22.06 17.87 -9.10
C GLY A 85 22.73 18.16 -10.44
N LEU A 86 22.06 17.92 -11.57
CA LEU A 86 22.55 18.17 -12.92
C LEU A 86 22.28 19.59 -13.42
N ASP A 87 21.57 20.40 -12.63
CA ASP A 87 21.35 21.82 -12.92
C ASP A 87 22.61 22.62 -12.56
N THR A 88 23.41 22.95 -13.58
CA THR A 88 24.57 23.85 -13.46
C THR A 88 24.19 25.34 -13.60
N GLY A 89 22.96 25.74 -13.25
CA GLY A 89 22.47 27.12 -13.33
C GLY A 89 21.04 27.29 -12.81
N ASP A 90 20.60 28.53 -12.59
CA ASP A 90 19.31 28.94 -11.98
C ASP A 90 18.02 28.47 -12.69
N GLU A 91 18.13 27.65 -13.74
CA GLU A 91 17.00 27.22 -14.57
C GLU A 91 16.99 25.69 -14.65
N ILE A 92 15.93 25.07 -14.09
CA ILE A 92 15.74 23.61 -14.14
C ILE A 92 15.64 23.18 -15.60
N ARG A 93 16.67 22.53 -16.11
CA ARG A 93 16.62 22.04 -17.49
C ARG A 93 15.69 20.82 -17.52
N LEU A 94 14.51 21.01 -18.12
CA LEU A 94 13.47 19.98 -18.28
C LEU A 94 13.91 18.76 -19.12
N ASP A 95 15.18 18.68 -19.53
CA ASP A 95 15.78 17.59 -20.30
C ASP A 95 16.27 16.44 -19.41
N ASN A 96 16.41 16.64 -18.09
CA ASN A 96 16.78 15.59 -17.12
C ASN A 96 15.85 15.52 -15.90
N VAL A 97 14.59 15.92 -16.06
CA VAL A 97 13.62 15.91 -14.95
C VAL A 97 13.09 14.50 -14.73
N VAL A 98 13.18 14.07 -13.47
CA VAL A 98 12.48 12.91 -12.94
C VAL A 98 11.23 13.42 -12.25
N LEU A 99 10.06 13.01 -12.74
CA LEU A 99 8.79 13.26 -12.07
C LEU A 99 8.48 12.12 -11.12
N PHE A 100 8.07 12.48 -9.91
CA PHE A 100 7.78 11.59 -8.83
C PHE A 100 6.36 11.84 -8.36
N VAL A 101 5.41 11.02 -8.81
CA VAL A 101 3.99 11.18 -8.44
C VAL A 101 3.68 10.24 -7.30
N ILE A 102 3.30 10.81 -6.15
CA ILE A 102 3.02 10.08 -4.91
C ILE A 102 1.53 10.14 -4.66
N SER A 103 0.92 8.99 -4.45
CA SER A 103 -0.49 8.86 -4.10
C SER A 103 -0.66 8.02 -2.84
N THR A 104 -1.52 8.48 -1.92
CA THR A 104 -1.86 7.72 -0.70
C THR A 104 -3.33 7.32 -0.69
N TYR A 105 -3.61 6.18 -0.06
CA TYR A 105 -4.93 5.57 0.01
C TYR A 105 -5.36 5.34 1.46
N ASP A 106 -6.57 5.74 1.82
CA ASP A 106 -7.15 5.43 3.14
C ASP A 106 -7.68 3.98 3.16
N ASP A 107 -8.17 3.50 2.02
CA ASP A 107 -8.62 2.12 1.82
C ASP A 107 -7.81 1.45 0.71
N ILE A 108 -7.09 0.39 1.07
CA ILE A 108 -6.27 -0.40 0.15
C ILE A 108 -7.07 -0.93 -1.05
N LYS A 109 -8.39 -1.14 -0.90
CA LYS A 109 -9.27 -1.59 -1.98
C LYS A 109 -9.36 -0.59 -3.13
N GLN A 110 -9.16 0.70 -2.87
CA GLN A 110 -9.12 1.72 -3.92
C GLN A 110 -7.87 1.55 -4.81
N MET A 111 -6.73 1.25 -4.18
CA MET A 111 -5.49 0.94 -4.88
C MET A 111 -5.62 -0.35 -5.70
N ASP A 112 -6.28 -1.37 -5.16
CA ASP A 112 -6.56 -2.61 -5.90
C ASP A 112 -7.52 -2.38 -7.07
N LEU A 113 -8.55 -1.55 -6.89
CA LEU A 113 -9.45 -1.16 -7.96
C LEU A 113 -8.71 -0.45 -9.11
N PHE A 114 -7.77 0.44 -8.79
CA PHE A 114 -6.91 1.07 -9.80
C PHE A 114 -6.10 0.01 -10.58
N LYS A 115 -5.39 -0.87 -9.87
CA LYS A 115 -4.59 -1.95 -10.49
C LYS A 115 -5.44 -2.85 -11.39
N GLU A 116 -6.63 -3.23 -10.95
CA GLU A 116 -7.55 -4.06 -11.73
C GLU A 116 -8.05 -3.34 -12.97
N LYS A 117 -8.40 -2.05 -12.85
CA LYS A 117 -8.91 -1.26 -13.98
C LYS A 117 -7.85 -1.13 -15.07
N CYS A 118 -6.61 -0.78 -14.72
CA CYS A 118 -5.53 -0.69 -15.71
C CYS A 118 -5.28 -2.03 -16.42
N LYS A 119 -5.33 -3.16 -15.70
CA LYS A 119 -5.12 -4.49 -16.31
C LYS A 119 -6.26 -4.93 -17.24
N LYS A 120 -7.50 -4.55 -16.94
CA LYS A 120 -8.69 -4.99 -17.69
C LYS A 120 -8.99 -4.12 -18.91
N ASP A 121 -8.61 -2.85 -18.88
CA ASP A 121 -8.92 -1.91 -19.95
C ASP A 121 -7.87 -1.98 -21.07
N VAL A 122 -8.02 -2.96 -21.96
CA VAL A 122 -7.11 -3.19 -23.11
C VAL A 122 -7.09 -2.00 -24.08
N TYR A 123 -8.09 -1.11 -24.01
CA TYR A 123 -8.18 0.09 -24.84
C TYR A 123 -7.48 1.31 -24.23
N ASP A 124 -7.11 1.25 -22.95
CA ASP A 124 -6.35 2.29 -22.25
C ASP A 124 -4.88 1.85 -22.12
N ASN A 125 -4.17 1.86 -23.26
CA ASN A 125 -2.73 1.59 -23.32
C ASN A 125 -1.92 2.55 -22.42
N GLU A 126 -2.45 3.74 -22.15
CA GLU A 126 -1.81 4.69 -21.22
C GLU A 126 -1.82 4.10 -19.80
N CYS A 127 -2.95 3.60 -19.30
CA CYS A 127 -3.06 2.98 -17.96
C CYS A 127 -2.08 1.82 -17.74
N ASN A 128 -1.96 0.91 -18.71
CA ASN A 128 -1.00 -0.20 -18.63
C ASN A 128 0.45 0.30 -18.62
N SER A 129 0.78 1.29 -19.45
CA SER A 129 2.12 1.88 -19.43
C SER A 129 2.44 2.52 -18.07
N TYR A 130 1.48 3.18 -17.40
CA TYR A 130 1.71 3.75 -16.06
C TYR A 130 2.15 2.68 -15.06
N LEU A 131 1.61 1.46 -15.13
CA LEU A 131 1.99 0.38 -14.22
C LEU A 131 3.45 -0.03 -14.38
N GLU A 132 4.06 0.12 -15.56
CA GLU A 132 5.48 -0.18 -15.77
C GLU A 132 6.41 0.78 -15.01
N TYR A 133 5.93 2.01 -14.77
CA TYR A 133 6.64 3.07 -14.04
C TYR A 133 6.19 3.17 -12.58
N THR A 134 5.32 2.26 -12.12
CA THR A 134 4.68 2.35 -10.81
C THR A 134 5.13 1.23 -9.89
N PHE A 135 5.40 1.57 -8.64
CA PHE A 135 5.55 0.61 -7.55
C PHE A 135 4.64 0.99 -6.38
N PHE A 136 4.40 0.00 -5.53
CA PHE A 136 3.43 0.09 -4.43
C PHE A 136 4.09 -0.38 -3.14
N HIS A 137 3.83 0.32 -2.05
CA HIS A 137 4.28 -0.04 -0.70
C HIS A 137 3.25 0.41 0.32
N SER A 138 2.84 -0.47 1.24
CA SER A 138 1.75 -0.21 2.18
C SER A 138 0.50 0.36 1.47
N ASN A 139 0.06 1.56 1.86
CA ASN A 139 -1.05 2.28 1.23
C ASN A 139 -0.58 3.41 0.30
N VAL A 140 0.61 3.28 -0.27
CA VAL A 140 1.24 4.27 -1.14
C VAL A 140 1.47 3.69 -2.53
N MET A 141 1.15 4.49 -3.54
CA MET A 141 1.56 4.27 -4.92
C MET A 141 2.55 5.37 -5.31
N ILE A 142 3.66 4.97 -5.93
CA ILE A 142 4.64 5.90 -6.47
C ILE A 142 4.81 5.62 -7.96
N ASN A 143 4.65 6.66 -8.77
CA ASN A 143 4.96 6.65 -10.19
C ASN A 143 6.25 7.42 -10.44
N TYR A 144 7.26 6.74 -10.99
CA TYR A 144 8.59 7.29 -11.27
C TYR A 144 8.79 7.43 -12.78
N LEU A 145 8.79 8.67 -13.26
CA LEU A 145 8.90 8.98 -14.68
C LEU A 145 10.20 9.74 -14.93
N LYS A 146 11.24 9.03 -15.34
CA LYS A 146 12.48 9.65 -15.80
C LYS A 146 12.37 10.01 -17.27
N LYS A 147 12.43 11.29 -17.60
CA LYS A 147 12.49 11.73 -19.00
C LYS A 147 13.81 11.29 -19.63
N GLY A 148 13.74 10.72 -20.82
CA GLY A 148 14.88 10.36 -21.66
C GLY A 148 15.34 11.52 -22.55
N GLY A 149 16.26 11.22 -23.48
CA GLY A 149 16.84 12.23 -24.38
C GLY A 149 15.86 12.84 -25.39
N LYS A 150 14.67 12.24 -25.58
CA LYS A 150 13.59 12.76 -26.42
C LYS A 150 12.39 13.19 -25.57
N LEU A 151 11.64 14.19 -26.05
CA LEU A 151 10.53 14.81 -25.31
C LEU A 151 9.42 13.84 -24.86
N THR A 152 9.27 12.70 -25.55
CA THR A 152 8.22 11.70 -25.34
C THR A 152 8.75 10.37 -24.79
N GLU A 153 10.02 10.30 -24.41
CA GLU A 153 10.64 9.06 -23.93
C GLU A 153 10.70 9.10 -22.40
N PHE A 154 10.12 8.09 -21.75
CA PHE A 154 10.20 7.88 -20.32
C PHE A 154 10.83 6.53 -20.03
N HIS A 155 11.57 6.44 -18.92
CA HIS A 155 12.19 5.20 -18.47
C HIS A 155 11.75 4.86 -17.05
N PRO A 156 11.51 3.58 -16.75
CA PRO A 156 11.23 3.14 -15.39
C PRO A 156 12.44 3.35 -14.49
N ALA A 157 12.18 3.43 -13.19
CA ALA A 157 13.24 3.46 -12.19
C ALA A 157 14.11 2.19 -12.31
N SER A 158 15.41 2.33 -12.02
CA SER A 158 16.27 1.17 -11.84
C SER A 158 15.84 0.39 -10.59
N LYS A 159 16.16 -0.91 -10.53
CA LYS A 159 15.87 -1.72 -9.33
C LYS A 159 16.50 -1.11 -8.08
N ASP A 160 17.76 -0.67 -8.14
CA ASP A 160 18.47 -0.08 -7.00
C ASP A 160 17.78 1.21 -6.52
N THR A 161 17.25 2.00 -7.46
CA THR A 161 16.46 3.20 -7.12
C THR A 161 15.18 2.82 -6.38
N ILE A 162 14.44 1.80 -6.86
CA ILE A 162 13.22 1.33 -6.21
C ILE A 162 13.54 0.78 -4.82
N ASP A 163 14.56 -0.06 -4.70
CA ASP A 163 14.95 -0.69 -3.43
C ASP A 163 15.33 0.39 -2.38
N SER A 164 16.12 1.41 -2.77
CA SER A 164 16.44 2.55 -1.89
C SER A 164 15.20 3.32 -1.42
N ILE A 165 14.23 3.55 -2.31
CA ILE A 165 12.98 4.24 -1.95
C ILE A 165 12.16 3.38 -0.98
N LEU A 166 12.10 2.07 -1.22
CA LEU A 166 11.36 1.15 -0.37
C LEU A 166 11.98 1.06 1.03
N GLU A 167 13.31 1.07 1.14
CA GLU A 167 14.01 1.12 2.43
C GLU A 167 13.58 2.35 3.26
N ASP A 168 13.54 3.53 2.64
CA ASP A 168 13.12 4.76 3.32
C ASP A 168 11.63 4.76 3.74
N LEU A 169 10.77 3.99 3.07
CA LEU A 169 9.36 3.85 3.45
C LEU A 169 9.12 2.85 4.59
N LEU A 170 10.08 1.96 4.85
CA LEU A 170 10.02 0.97 5.93
C LEU A 170 10.37 1.55 7.31
N ASP A 171 11.17 2.62 7.34
CA ASP A 171 11.61 3.35 8.55
C ASP A 171 10.53 4.29 9.11
#